data_AF-A0AAE1UPE1-F1
#
_entry.id   AF-A0AAE1UPE1-F1
#
_cell.length_a   1.000
_cell.length_b   1.000
_cell.length_c   1.000
_cell.angle_alpha   90.00
_cell.angle_beta   90.00
_cell.angle_gamma   90.00
#
_symmetry.space_group_name_H-M   'P 1'
#
loop_
_entity.id
_entity.type
_entity.pdbx_description
1 polymer ?
#
loop_
_entity_poly.entity_id
_entity_poly.type
_entity_poly.pdbx_seq_one_letter_code
_entity_poly.pdbx_strand_id
1 'polypeptide(L)'
;MTIKRLKSCEDVDQHEFLKTEEEYRRLNNQIRKETRSAVKSKEKDIAKHVQDNPKIFWKYVQSKTTNKPRIPELYKNCDKLIKTNGDLEKAEVLGEQFSGVFVHEPEGEIPRCTMRNVPTLQHFEVKEDDIRKIIQKLKRHKSPGPDNLHPKIIKEATDVLLEPLKILYEYSFNTISNFQTTGVQQISRQFTRKVQNVIQKTIVMTLSSP
;
A
#
# COMPACT_ATOMS: atom_id res chain seq x y z
N MET A 1 77.30 -35.71 16.14
CA MET A 1 77.02 -34.47 15.37
C MET A 1 76.03 -33.64 16.17
N THR A 2 76.40 -32.39 16.41
CA THR A 2 75.82 -31.47 17.38
C THR A 2 74.37 -31.10 17.03
N ILE A 3 73.42 -31.50 17.87
CA ILE A 3 72.08 -30.90 17.88
C ILE A 3 72.26 -29.49 18.42
N LYS A 4 72.25 -28.51 17.51
CA LYS A 4 72.28 -27.09 17.87
C LYS A 4 71.02 -26.82 18.70
N ARG A 5 71.22 -26.53 19.98
CA ARG A 5 70.23 -25.92 20.86
C ARG A 5 69.80 -24.62 20.18
N LEU A 6 68.62 -24.62 19.56
CA LEU A 6 68.01 -23.40 19.06
C LEU A 6 67.83 -22.49 20.28
N LYS A 7 68.51 -21.35 20.24
CA LYS A 7 68.37 -20.29 21.23
C LYS A 7 66.90 -19.86 21.24
N SER A 8 66.39 -19.67 22.46
CA SER A 8 65.14 -18.99 22.79
C SER A 8 64.81 -17.89 21.78
N CYS A 9 63.62 -17.98 21.20
CA CYS A 9 62.91 -16.86 20.60
C CYS A 9 61.50 -16.86 21.20
N GLU A 10 61.41 -16.73 22.52
CA GLU A 10 60.15 -16.61 23.27
C GLU A 10 60.08 -15.26 23.98
N ASP A 11 60.48 -14.19 23.30
CA ASP A 11 60.28 -12.81 23.78
C ASP A 11 59.76 -11.92 22.64
N VAL A 12 58.92 -12.47 21.74
CA VAL A 12 58.02 -11.64 20.92
C VAL A 12 56.87 -11.22 21.85
N ASP A 13 57.22 -10.26 22.70
CA ASP A 13 56.42 -9.26 23.39
C ASP A 13 54.99 -9.69 23.80
N GLN A 14 54.89 -10.54 24.84
CA GLN A 14 53.61 -10.85 25.52
C GLN A 14 52.84 -9.57 25.93
N HIS A 15 53.58 -8.49 26.21
CA HIS A 15 53.03 -7.18 26.52
C HIS A 15 52.36 -6.52 25.29
N GLU A 16 52.92 -6.69 24.09
CA GLU A 16 52.31 -6.19 22.85
C GLU A 16 51.06 -6.99 22.45
N PHE A 17 51.05 -8.31 22.70
CA PHE A 17 49.86 -9.15 22.53
C PHE A 17 48.71 -8.74 23.47
N LEU A 18 49.00 -8.56 24.77
CA LEU A 18 48.02 -8.09 25.76
C LEU A 18 47.48 -6.70 25.42
N LYS A 19 48.35 -5.79 24.99
CA LYS A 19 47.97 -4.43 24.57
C LYS A 19 47.04 -4.45 23.34
N THR A 20 47.30 -5.33 22.38
CA THR A 20 46.45 -5.52 21.20
C THR A 20 45.06 -6.06 21.57
N GLU A 21 45.00 -6.97 22.55
CA GLU A 21 43.73 -7.52 23.05
C GLU A 21 42.90 -6.46 23.80
N GLU A 22 43.53 -5.64 24.64
CA GLU A 22 42.88 -4.54 25.35
C GLU A 22 42.32 -3.48 24.38
N GLU A 23 43.10 -3.10 23.37
CA GLU A 23 42.67 -2.19 22.31
C GLU A 23 41.50 -2.76 21.51
N TYR A 24 41.56 -4.04 21.12
CA TYR A 24 40.44 -4.73 20.48
C TYR A 24 39.17 -4.71 21.34
N ARG A 25 39.28 -5.05 22.63
CA ARG A 25 38.14 -5.02 23.56
C ARG A 25 37.57 -3.61 23.70
N ARG A 26 38.43 -2.59 23.80
CA ARG A 26 38.02 -1.17 23.87
C ARG A 26 37.24 -0.74 22.63
N LEU A 27 37.78 -1.03 21.44
CA LEU A 27 37.12 -0.73 20.17
C LEU A 27 35.79 -1.46 20.01
N ASN A 28 35.75 -2.76 20.34
CA ASN A 28 34.52 -3.56 20.26
C ASN A 28 33.45 -3.04 21.24
N ASN A 29 33.83 -2.67 22.45
CA ASN A 29 32.92 -2.04 23.42
C ASN A 29 32.39 -0.69 22.92
N GLN A 30 33.24 0.11 22.28
CA GLN A 30 32.83 1.37 21.66
C GLN A 30 31.83 1.13 20.51
N ILE A 31 32.12 0.22 19.58
CA ILE A 31 31.23 -0.15 18.48
C ILE A 31 29.88 -0.65 19.00
N ARG A 32 29.89 -1.51 20.03
CA ARG A 32 28.66 -2.01 20.67
C ARG A 32 27.85 -0.89 21.30
N LYS A 33 28.52 0.05 21.98
CA LYS A 33 27.87 1.22 22.60
C LYS A 33 27.22 2.11 21.54
N GLU A 34 27.95 2.44 20.48
CA GLU A 34 27.45 3.25 19.37
C GLU A 34 26.28 2.55 18.65
N THR A 35 26.40 1.24 18.37
CA THR A 35 25.33 0.44 17.77
C THR A 35 24.06 0.47 18.61
N ARG A 36 24.17 0.24 19.93
CA ARG A 36 23.02 0.30 20.84
C ARG A 36 22.40 1.70 20.90
N SER A 37 23.23 2.74 20.89
CA SER A 37 22.78 4.12 20.86
C SER A 37 21.98 4.44 19.60
N ALA A 38 22.50 4.03 18.43
CA ALA A 38 21.83 4.23 17.14
C ALA A 38 20.50 3.48 17.05
N VAL A 39 20.45 2.21 17.51
CA VAL A 39 19.20 1.44 17.57
C VAL A 39 18.18 2.13 18.47
N LYS A 40 18.59 2.57 19.67
CA LYS A 40 17.72 3.27 20.62
C LYS A 40 17.18 4.57 20.03
N SER A 41 18.03 5.34 19.33
CA SER A 41 17.60 6.57 18.66
C SER A 41 16.54 6.28 17.60
N LYS A 42 16.77 5.28 16.74
CA LYS A 42 15.82 4.86 15.71
C LYS A 42 14.49 4.40 16.30
N GLU A 43 14.51 3.57 17.34
CA GLU A 43 13.30 3.11 18.04
C GLU A 43 12.53 4.26 18.68
N LYS A 44 13.24 5.22 19.28
CA LYS A 44 12.64 6.44 19.83
C LYS A 44 11.93 7.25 18.75
N ASP A 45 12.52 7.39 17.58
CA ASP A 45 11.89 8.13 16.46
C ASP A 45 10.68 7.40 15.89
N ILE A 46 10.73 6.06 15.80
CA ILE A 46 9.57 5.23 15.46
C ILE A 46 8.43 5.46 16.47
N ALA A 47 8.74 5.44 17.77
CA ALA A 47 7.75 5.63 18.82
C ALA A 47 7.11 7.03 18.78
N LYS A 48 7.88 8.08 18.48
CA LYS A 48 7.35 9.45 18.33
C LYS A 48 6.32 9.56 17.20
N HIS A 49 6.57 8.90 16.07
CA HIS A 49 5.77 9.08 14.85
C HIS A 49 4.72 7.97 14.62
N VAL A 50 4.56 7.03 15.57
CA VAL A 50 3.66 5.88 15.39
C VAL A 50 2.19 6.28 15.30
N GLN A 51 1.78 7.35 16.00
CA GLN A 51 0.41 7.84 15.98
C GLN A 51 0.03 8.41 14.61
N ASP A 52 0.93 9.17 13.98
CA ASP A 52 0.71 9.77 12.67
C ASP A 52 0.84 8.76 11.53
N ASN A 53 1.85 7.88 11.62
CA ASN A 53 2.17 6.90 10.60
C ASN A 53 2.45 5.52 11.21
N PRO A 54 1.40 4.75 11.56
CA PRO A 54 1.56 3.41 12.13
C PRO A 54 2.37 2.44 11.27
N LYS A 55 2.52 2.71 9.96
CA LYS A 55 3.29 1.85 9.05
C LYS A 55 4.78 1.78 9.42
N ILE A 56 5.36 2.83 9.99
CA ILE A 56 6.79 2.84 10.36
C ILE A 56 7.06 1.79 11.45
N PHE A 57 6.13 1.63 12.38
CA PHE A 57 6.20 0.64 13.45
C PHE A 57 6.05 -0.77 12.89
N TRP A 58 5.01 -1.02 12.10
CA TRP A 58 4.81 -2.34 11.50
C TRP A 58 5.94 -2.76 10.58
N LYS A 59 6.53 -1.82 9.84
CA LYS A 59 7.75 -2.05 9.04
C LYS A 59 8.95 -2.42 9.92
N TYR A 60 9.11 -1.77 11.08
CA TYR A 60 10.15 -2.12 12.04
C TYR A 60 9.93 -3.52 12.61
N VAL A 61 8.72 -3.83 13.09
CA VAL A 61 8.35 -5.16 13.60
C VAL A 61 8.62 -6.23 12.54
N GLN A 62 8.13 -6.05 11.32
CA GLN A 62 8.33 -6.99 10.21
C GLN A 62 9.82 -7.19 9.88
N SER A 63 10.65 -6.15 10.02
CA SER A 63 12.10 -6.27 9.83
C SER A 63 12.80 -7.11 10.91
N LYS A 64 12.18 -7.24 12.10
CA LYS A 64 12.67 -8.04 13.22
C LYS A 64 12.04 -9.43 13.27
N THR A 65 10.88 -9.63 12.61
CA THR A 65 10.22 -10.92 12.52
C THR A 65 10.97 -11.86 11.57
N THR A 66 11.35 -13.04 12.07
CA THR A 66 12.02 -14.09 11.29
C THR A 66 11.03 -14.90 10.45
N ASN A 67 9.85 -15.22 11.01
CA ASN A 67 8.79 -15.91 10.31
C ASN A 67 7.92 -14.91 9.53
N LYS A 68 8.27 -14.67 8.27
CA LYS A 68 7.45 -13.83 7.39
C LYS A 68 6.22 -14.63 6.96
N PRO A 69 5.01 -14.05 7.00
CA PRO A 69 3.82 -14.72 6.47
C PRO A 69 4.03 -14.93 4.98
N ARG A 70 4.37 -16.16 4.59
CA ARG A 70 4.49 -16.59 3.21
C ARG A 70 3.28 -17.44 2.89
N ILE A 71 2.71 -17.25 1.71
CA ILE A 71 1.68 -18.17 1.22
C ILE A 71 2.31 -19.56 1.18
N PRO A 72 1.76 -20.54 1.93
CA PRO A 72 2.29 -21.89 1.93
C PRO A 72 2.19 -22.49 0.52
N GLU A 73 2.88 -23.60 0.31
CA GLU A 73 2.73 -24.35 -0.94
C GLU A 73 1.25 -24.73 -1.11
N LEU A 74 0.68 -24.38 -2.26
CA LEU A 74 -0.68 -24.72 -2.62
C LEU A 74 -0.68 -26.01 -3.44
N TYR A 75 -1.82 -26.70 -3.44
CA TYR A 75 -2.02 -27.85 -4.31
C TYR A 75 -2.62 -27.38 -5.64
N LYS A 76 -2.02 -27.79 -6.75
CA LYS A 76 -2.54 -27.48 -8.10
C LYS A 76 -3.78 -28.30 -8.45
N ASN A 77 -3.91 -29.48 -7.83
CA ASN A 77 -4.94 -30.46 -8.17
C ASN A 77 -5.76 -30.80 -6.93
N CYS A 78 -7.03 -31.16 -7.13
CA CYS A 78 -7.92 -31.62 -6.05
C CYS A 78 -7.35 -32.81 -5.26
N ASP A 79 -6.56 -33.66 -5.92
CA ASP A 79 -5.94 -34.86 -5.33
C ASP A 79 -4.73 -34.56 -4.42
N LYS A 80 -4.33 -33.28 -4.31
CA LYS A 80 -3.23 -32.82 -3.43
C LYS A 80 -1.87 -33.49 -3.65
N LEU A 81 -1.63 -33.99 -4.87
CA LEU A 81 -0.36 -34.66 -5.23
C LEU A 81 0.69 -33.68 -5.77
N ILE A 82 0.26 -32.62 -6.45
CA ILE A 82 1.16 -31.64 -7.07
C ILE A 82 1.12 -30.34 -6.29
N LYS A 83 2.28 -29.88 -5.83
CA LYS A 83 2.44 -28.62 -5.11
C LYS A 83 2.98 -27.53 -6.03
N THR A 84 2.67 -26.28 -5.70
CA THR A 84 3.24 -25.09 -6.35
C THR A 84 4.72 -24.94 -6.06
N ASN A 85 5.51 -24.64 -7.09
CA ASN A 85 6.91 -24.28 -7.03
C ASN A 85 7.08 -22.78 -7.36
N GLY A 86 7.35 -21.98 -6.34
CA GLY A 86 7.51 -20.53 -6.49
C GLY A 86 6.21 -19.73 -6.34
N ASP A 87 6.33 -18.41 -6.48
CA ASP A 87 5.22 -17.49 -6.17
C ASP A 87 4.32 -17.20 -7.40
N LEU A 88 4.84 -17.38 -8.62
CA LEU A 88 4.04 -17.27 -9.85
C LEU A 88 2.94 -18.34 -9.89
N GLU A 89 3.32 -19.61 -9.72
CA GLU A 89 2.36 -20.72 -9.74
C GLU A 89 1.32 -20.61 -8.62
N LYS A 90 1.68 -20.06 -7.46
CA LYS A 90 0.71 -19.79 -6.38
C LYS A 90 -0.31 -18.74 -6.81
N ALA A 91 0.13 -17.70 -7.51
CA ALA A 91 -0.77 -16.67 -8.01
C ALA A 91 -1.74 -17.23 -9.06
N GLU A 92 -1.25 -18.10 -9.94
CA GLU A 92 -2.08 -18.78 -10.95
C GLU A 92 -3.14 -19.68 -10.30
N VAL A 93 -2.75 -20.57 -9.38
CA VAL A 93 -3.69 -21.48 -8.67
C VAL A 93 -4.75 -20.69 -7.90
N LEU A 94 -4.37 -19.60 -7.23
CA LEU A 94 -5.33 -18.74 -6.55
C LEU A 94 -6.25 -18.02 -7.56
N GLY A 95 -5.69 -17.55 -8.68
CA GLY A 95 -6.44 -16.89 -9.75
C GLY A 95 -7.51 -17.80 -10.35
N GLU A 96 -7.18 -19.06 -10.63
CA GLU A 96 -8.12 -20.08 -11.11
C GLU A 96 -9.20 -20.40 -10.06
N GLN A 97 -8.82 -20.52 -8.78
CA GLN A 97 -9.79 -20.78 -7.72
C GLN A 97 -10.79 -19.62 -7.58
N PHE A 98 -10.31 -18.38 -7.62
CA PHE A 98 -11.18 -17.21 -7.54
C PHE A 98 -11.99 -16.99 -8.82
N SER A 99 -11.47 -17.37 -9.99
CA SER A 99 -12.22 -17.28 -11.24
C SER A 99 -13.38 -18.27 -11.28
N GLY A 100 -13.16 -19.50 -10.79
CA GLY A 100 -14.18 -20.56 -10.78
C GLY A 100 -15.35 -20.31 -9.83
N VAL A 101 -15.19 -19.50 -8.77
CA VAL A 101 -16.30 -19.11 -7.89
C VAL A 101 -17.10 -17.93 -8.40
N PHE A 102 -16.68 -17.28 -9.49
CA PHE A 102 -17.50 -16.24 -10.11
C PHE A 102 -18.72 -16.86 -10.79
N VAL A 103 -19.83 -16.16 -10.67
CA VAL A 103 -21.02 -16.48 -11.43
C VAL A 103 -20.75 -16.15 -12.89
N HIS A 104 -20.76 -17.16 -13.75
CA HIS A 104 -20.80 -16.97 -15.19
C HIS A 104 -22.21 -16.52 -15.56
N GLU A 105 -22.40 -15.21 -15.71
CA GLU A 105 -23.65 -14.67 -16.21
C GLU A 105 -23.85 -15.15 -17.66
N PRO A 106 -25.01 -15.74 -18.00
CA PRO A 106 -25.27 -16.17 -19.37
C PRO A 106 -25.25 -14.97 -20.32
N GLU A 107 -24.71 -15.16 -21.53
CA GLU A 107 -24.86 -14.18 -22.60
C GLU A 107 -26.35 -14.05 -22.95
N GLY A 108 -26.95 -12.92 -22.63
CA GLY A 108 -28.38 -12.71 -22.78
C GLY A 108 -28.88 -11.39 -22.20
N GLU A 109 -30.20 -11.21 -22.20
CA GLU A 109 -30.83 -10.03 -21.64
C GLU A 109 -30.67 -9.99 -20.12
N ILE A 110 -30.11 -8.89 -19.61
CA ILE A 110 -30.04 -8.61 -18.17
C ILE A 110 -31.48 -8.63 -17.64
N PRO A 111 -31.80 -9.39 -16.57
CA PRO A 111 -33.15 -9.47 -16.04
C PRO A 111 -33.69 -8.07 -15.80
N ARG A 112 -34.89 -7.81 -16.33
CA ARG A 112 -35.54 -6.50 -16.28
C ARG A 112 -35.77 -6.14 -14.82
N CYS A 113 -34.91 -5.26 -14.28
CA CYS A 113 -35.04 -4.79 -12.92
C CYS A 113 -36.35 -3.99 -12.84
N THR A 114 -37.34 -4.52 -12.14
CA THR A 114 -38.57 -3.77 -11.88
C THR A 114 -38.20 -2.56 -11.05
N MET A 115 -38.46 -1.38 -11.59
CA MET A 115 -38.27 -0.11 -10.89
C MET A 115 -39.02 -0.20 -9.56
N ARG A 116 -38.28 -0.28 -8.45
CA ARG A 116 -38.90 -0.11 -7.14
C ARG A 116 -39.30 1.35 -7.04
N ASN A 117 -40.54 1.62 -6.64
CA ASN A 117 -40.97 2.95 -6.22
C ASN A 117 -40.22 3.31 -4.93
N VAL A 118 -38.98 3.72 -5.09
CA VAL A 118 -38.17 4.29 -4.01
C VAL A 118 -38.44 5.78 -3.97
N PRO A 119 -38.58 6.38 -2.77
CA PRO A 119 -38.65 7.83 -2.64
C PRO A 119 -37.44 8.45 -3.35
N THR A 120 -37.71 9.30 -4.35
CA THR A 120 -36.66 10.05 -5.02
C THR A 120 -36.15 11.11 -4.04
N LEU A 121 -34.84 11.18 -3.84
CA LEU A 121 -34.25 12.26 -3.06
C LEU A 121 -34.44 13.57 -3.85
N GLN A 122 -35.44 14.36 -3.48
CA GLN A 122 -35.83 15.57 -4.21
C GLN A 122 -34.87 16.74 -3.97
N HIS A 123 -34.23 16.77 -2.79
CA HIS A 123 -33.33 17.84 -2.39
C HIS A 123 -32.06 17.26 -1.79
N PHE A 124 -30.92 17.67 -2.35
CA PHE A 124 -29.59 17.33 -1.88
C PHE A 124 -28.76 18.60 -1.91
N GLU A 125 -28.37 19.07 -0.73
CA GLU A 125 -27.52 20.24 -0.56
C GLU A 125 -26.15 19.78 -0.06
N VAL A 126 -25.09 20.21 -0.74
CA VAL A 126 -23.72 19.92 -0.34
C VAL A 126 -23.14 21.13 0.38
N LYS A 127 -22.86 20.97 1.68
CA LYS A 127 -22.23 22.02 2.49
C LYS A 127 -20.72 21.92 2.43
N GLU A 128 -20.04 23.06 2.35
CA GLU A 128 -18.58 23.13 2.34
C GLU A 128 -17.97 22.55 3.62
N ASP A 129 -18.62 22.75 4.77
CA ASP A 129 -18.19 22.18 6.04
C ASP A 129 -18.16 20.65 6.02
N ASP A 130 -19.09 20.02 5.30
CA ASP A 130 -19.13 18.56 5.21
C ASP A 130 -18.03 18.04 4.28
N ILE A 131 -17.77 18.73 3.17
CA ILE A 131 -16.62 18.43 2.30
C ILE A 131 -15.31 18.58 3.10
N ARG A 132 -15.16 19.66 3.87
CA ARG A 132 -14.00 19.92 4.71
C ARG A 132 -13.78 18.80 5.72
N LYS A 133 -14.82 18.37 6.42
CA LYS A 133 -14.76 17.23 7.38
C LYS A 133 -14.31 15.94 6.68
N ILE A 134 -14.82 15.66 5.48
CA ILE A 134 -14.45 14.48 4.70
C ILE A 134 -12.96 14.53 4.31
N ILE A 135 -12.49 15.66 3.80
CA ILE A 135 -11.07 15.85 3.44
C ILE A 135 -10.17 15.70 4.67
N GLN A 136 -10.57 16.27 5.81
CA GLN A 136 -9.82 16.14 7.06
C GLN A 136 -9.73 14.68 7.55
N LYS A 137 -10.77 13.87 7.32
CA LYS A 137 -10.79 12.44 7.66
C LYS A 137 -9.86 11.59 6.77
N LEU A 138 -9.40 12.10 5.63
CA LEU A 138 -8.48 11.36 4.76
C LEU A 138 -7.18 10.99 5.49
N LYS A 139 -6.67 9.77 5.26
CA LYS A 139 -5.40 9.35 5.84
C LYS A 139 -4.24 9.92 5.01
N ARG A 140 -3.44 10.83 5.60
CA ARG A 140 -2.35 11.57 4.95
C ARG A 140 -1.35 10.67 4.20
N HIS A 141 -1.10 9.45 4.69
CA HIS A 141 -0.09 8.51 4.15
C HIS A 141 -0.67 7.35 3.33
N LYS A 142 -1.86 7.52 2.75
CA LYS A 142 -2.44 6.56 1.79
C LYS A 142 -1.93 6.82 0.38
N SER A 143 -1.96 5.78 -0.45
CA SER A 143 -1.59 5.86 -1.86
C SER A 143 -2.54 6.80 -2.60
N PRO A 144 -2.07 7.44 -3.68
CA PRO A 144 -2.94 8.22 -4.55
C PRO A 144 -4.00 7.32 -5.20
N GLY A 145 -5.13 7.93 -5.57
CA GLY A 145 -6.19 7.26 -6.31
C GLY A 145 -5.87 7.09 -7.80
N PRO A 146 -6.85 6.68 -8.62
CA PRO A 146 -6.71 6.63 -10.09
C PRO A 146 -6.50 8.02 -10.73
N ASP A 147 -6.82 9.08 -9.98
CA ASP A 147 -6.53 10.48 -10.28
C ASP A 147 -5.07 10.88 -10.03
N ASN A 148 -4.27 9.97 -9.47
CA ASN A 148 -2.88 10.19 -9.07
C ASN A 148 -2.68 11.33 -8.04
N LEU A 149 -3.74 11.74 -7.32
CA LEU A 149 -3.67 12.79 -6.31
C LEU A 149 -3.40 12.21 -4.93
N HIS A 150 -2.27 12.59 -4.34
CA HIS A 150 -1.92 12.11 -3.00
C HIS A 150 -2.79 12.82 -1.93
N PRO A 151 -3.33 12.10 -0.93
CA PRO A 151 -4.17 12.69 0.13
C PRO A 151 -3.52 13.85 0.88
N LYS A 152 -2.18 13.86 0.96
CA LYS A 152 -1.41 14.99 1.50
C LYS A 152 -1.71 16.29 0.74
N ILE A 153 -1.66 16.26 -0.59
CA ILE A 153 -1.89 17.44 -1.43
C ILE A 153 -3.33 17.93 -1.27
N ILE A 154 -4.29 17.00 -1.29
CA ILE A 154 -5.72 17.31 -1.11
C ILE A 154 -5.97 18.01 0.23
N LYS A 155 -5.28 17.57 1.30
CA LYS A 155 -5.37 18.21 2.61
C LYS A 155 -4.76 19.61 2.65
N GLU A 156 -3.58 19.81 2.06
CA GLU A 156 -2.96 21.14 2.03
C GLU A 156 -3.73 22.11 1.11
N ALA A 157 -4.36 21.61 0.04
CA ALA A 157 -5.15 22.40 -0.91
C ALA A 157 -6.64 22.46 -0.58
N THR A 158 -7.04 22.15 0.67
CA THR A 158 -8.46 22.04 1.06
C THR A 158 -9.24 23.30 0.68
N ASP A 159 -8.76 24.48 1.06
CA ASP A 159 -9.50 25.73 0.90
C ASP A 159 -9.75 26.08 -0.58
N VAL A 160 -8.83 25.72 -1.47
CA VAL A 160 -8.97 25.94 -2.93
C VAL A 160 -9.91 24.90 -3.55
N LEU A 161 -9.97 23.69 -3.00
CA LEU A 161 -10.75 22.58 -3.56
C LEU A 161 -12.22 22.57 -3.11
N LEU A 162 -12.61 23.31 -2.08
CA LEU A 162 -13.98 23.27 -1.54
C LEU A 162 -15.04 23.68 -2.56
N GLU A 163 -14.87 24.86 -3.16
CA GLU A 163 -15.78 25.40 -4.16
C GLU A 163 -15.91 24.52 -5.42
N PRO A 164 -14.81 24.13 -6.10
CA PRO A 164 -14.92 23.28 -7.29
C PRO A 164 -15.49 21.89 -6.98
N LEU A 165 -15.19 21.31 -5.80
CA LEU A 165 -15.79 20.04 -5.40
C LEU A 165 -17.29 20.16 -5.15
N LYS A 166 -17.74 21.24 -4.50
CA LYS A 166 -19.16 21.50 -4.27
C LYS A 166 -19.93 21.54 -5.59
N ILE A 167 -19.47 22.37 -6.53
CA ILE A 167 -20.08 22.51 -7.87
C ILE A 167 -20.10 21.15 -8.59
N LEU A 168 -19.00 20.40 -8.53
CA LEU A 168 -18.90 19.08 -9.16
C LEU A 168 -19.91 18.08 -8.58
N TYR A 169 -20.07 18.04 -7.25
CA TYR A 169 -21.00 17.13 -6.59
C TYR A 169 -22.45 17.50 -6.85
N GLU A 170 -22.80 18.79 -6.82
CA GLU A 170 -24.14 19.28 -7.17
C GLU A 170 -24.47 18.96 -8.64
N TYR A 171 -23.53 19.20 -9.55
CA TYR A 171 -23.70 18.88 -10.97
C TYR A 171 -23.86 17.37 -11.20
N SER A 172 -23.02 16.56 -10.54
CA SER A 172 -23.10 15.10 -10.59
C SER A 172 -24.44 14.59 -10.07
N PHE A 173 -24.92 15.12 -8.94
CA PHE A 173 -26.22 14.75 -8.38
C PHE A 173 -27.37 15.09 -9.33
N ASN A 174 -27.39 16.30 -9.90
CA ASN A 174 -28.41 16.72 -10.87
C ASN A 174 -28.36 15.91 -12.18
N THR A 175 -27.18 15.44 -12.56
CA THR A 175 -27.03 14.56 -13.73
C THR A 175 -27.49 13.13 -13.41
N ILE A 176 -27.19 12.63 -12.21
CA ILE A 176 -27.51 11.27 -11.75
C ILE A 176 -28.98 11.14 -11.30
N SER A 177 -29.64 12.19 -10.85
CA SER A 177 -31.09 12.17 -10.57
C SER A 177 -31.92 11.88 -11.84
N ASN A 178 -31.37 12.15 -13.03
CA ASN A 178 -31.92 11.70 -14.31
C ASN A 178 -31.66 10.20 -14.59
N PHE A 179 -30.72 9.57 -13.89
CA PHE A 179 -30.49 8.13 -13.87
C PHE A 179 -31.22 7.54 -12.67
N GLN A 180 -32.51 7.28 -12.82
CA GLN A 180 -33.31 6.63 -11.79
C GLN A 180 -32.62 5.35 -11.29
N THR A 181 -32.09 5.45 -10.07
CA THR A 181 -31.64 4.43 -9.13
C THR A 181 -31.29 3.04 -9.72
N THR A 182 -30.07 2.90 -10.24
CA THR A 182 -29.43 1.57 -10.33
C THR A 182 -28.52 1.37 -9.12
N GLY A 183 -28.42 0.13 -8.62
CA GLY A 183 -27.65 -0.17 -7.42
C GLY A 183 -26.21 0.37 -7.49
N VAL A 184 -25.63 0.71 -6.34
CA VAL A 184 -24.31 1.40 -6.19
C VAL A 184 -23.20 0.79 -7.07
N GLN A 185 -23.25 -0.52 -7.34
CA GLN A 185 -22.29 -1.20 -8.21
C GLN A 185 -22.45 -0.88 -9.70
N GLN A 186 -23.67 -0.63 -10.19
CA GLN A 186 -23.92 -0.28 -11.60
C GLN A 186 -23.58 1.18 -11.89
N ILE A 187 -23.81 2.11 -10.95
CA ILE A 187 -23.42 3.52 -11.10
C ILE A 187 -21.91 3.65 -11.26
N SER A 188 -21.11 2.94 -10.45
CA SER A 188 -19.65 2.90 -10.55
C SER A 188 -19.15 2.47 -11.95
N ARG A 189 -19.72 1.38 -12.49
CA ARG A 189 -19.37 0.85 -13.82
C ARG A 189 -19.83 1.74 -14.98
N GLN A 190 -21.02 2.33 -14.89
CA GLN A 190 -21.54 3.22 -15.93
C GLN A 190 -20.85 4.59 -15.92
N PHE A 191 -20.50 5.10 -14.74
CA PHE A 191 -19.74 6.33 -14.57
C PHE A 191 -18.32 6.20 -15.12
N THR A 192 -17.59 5.12 -14.77
CA THR A 192 -16.25 4.86 -15.32
C THR A 192 -16.27 4.72 -16.85
N ARG A 193 -17.23 3.99 -17.43
CA ARG A 193 -17.39 3.88 -18.89
C ARG A 193 -17.69 5.22 -19.56
N LYS A 194 -18.57 6.05 -18.99
CA LYS A 194 -18.90 7.35 -19.59
C LYS A 194 -17.78 8.36 -19.47
N VAL A 195 -17.08 8.42 -18.33
CA VAL A 195 -15.89 9.26 -18.17
C VAL A 195 -14.80 8.83 -19.17
N GLN A 196 -14.56 7.53 -19.31
CA GLN A 196 -13.63 7.01 -20.32
C GLN A 196 -14.05 7.39 -21.76
N ASN A 197 -15.34 7.28 -22.10
CA ASN A 197 -15.84 7.64 -23.43
C ASN A 197 -15.76 9.15 -23.70
N VAL A 198 -16.02 10.00 -22.69
CA VAL A 198 -15.87 11.45 -22.82
C VAL A 198 -14.41 11.81 -23.03
N ILE A 199 -13.50 11.25 -22.23
CA ILE A 199 -12.04 11.47 -22.37
C ILE A 199 -11.55 11.01 -23.75
N GLN A 200 -11.96 9.82 -24.20
CA GLN A 200 -11.56 9.32 -25.52
C GLN A 200 -12.13 10.17 -26.66
N LYS A 201 -13.39 10.61 -26.55
CA LYS A 201 -14.00 11.49 -27.56
C LYS A 201 -13.31 12.86 -27.62
N THR A 202 -12.92 13.42 -26.48
CA THR A 202 -12.16 14.68 -26.43
C THR A 202 -10.77 14.52 -27.05
N ILE A 203 -10.04 13.44 -26.73
CA ILE A 203 -8.72 13.16 -27.31
C ILE A 203 -8.79 12.97 -28.83
N VAL A 204 -9.80 12.24 -29.32
CA VAL A 204 -10.02 12.02 -30.77
C VAL A 204 -10.39 13.32 -31.47
N MET A 205 -11.20 14.20 -30.87
CA MET A 205 -11.51 15.50 -31.48
C MET A 205 -10.32 16.48 -31.49
N THR A 206 -9.44 16.42 -30.49
CA THR A 206 -8.22 17.25 -30.44
C THR A 206 -7.12 16.78 -31.39
N LEU A 207 -7.10 15.49 -31.77
CA LEU A 207 -6.13 14.91 -32.69
C LEU A 207 -6.64 14.82 -34.14
N SER A 208 -7.91 15.15 -34.38
CA SER A 208 -8.56 15.11 -35.70
C SER A 208 -8.91 16.51 -36.23
N SER A 209 -8.44 17.58 -35.60
CA SER A 209 -8.50 18.92 -36.20
C SER A 209 -7.16 19.21 -36.90
N PRO A 210 -7.16 19.62 -38.19
CA PRO A 210 -5.95 19.95 -38.94
C PRO A 210 -5.26 21.22 -38.44
#